data_AF-A0A833REX3-F1
#
_entry.id   AF-A0A833REX3-F1
#
_cell.length_a   1.000
_cell.length_b   1.000
_cell.length_c   1.000
_cell.angle_alpha   90.00
_cell.angle_beta   90.00
_cell.angle_gamma   90.00
#
_symmetry.space_group_name_H-M   'P 1'
#
loop_
_entity.id
_entity.type
_entity.pdbx_description
1 polymer ?
#
loop_
_entity_poly.entity_id
_entity_poly.type
_entity_poly.pdbx_seq_one_letter_code
_entity_poly.pdbx_strand_id
1 'polypeptide(L)'
;MPSSLTTALNLSHNCFSGSIPSSSFSKSPQLEILDLSHNNFSGPVPDSLTTLQFLTLLDLSNNNLTGTLPTFDRWVNVIITGNALLSNSSREGISNSDSNSKMQPSLATKLFFELCAIVGIFVGVFLGNYGFDKIQFDL
;
A
#
# COMPACT_ATOMS: atom_id res chain seq x y z
N MET A 1 21.20 -23.69 -14.20
CA MET A 1 20.82 -22.36 -13.69
C MET A 1 19.89 -22.60 -12.52
N PRO A 2 20.21 -22.23 -11.27
CA PRO A 2 19.22 -22.34 -10.21
C PRO A 2 18.07 -21.39 -10.57
N SER A 3 16.85 -21.91 -10.55
CA SER A 3 15.62 -21.13 -10.66
C SER A 3 15.58 -20.14 -9.49
N SER A 4 16.05 -18.91 -9.69
CA SER A 4 15.97 -17.87 -8.67
C SER A 4 14.49 -17.57 -8.44
N LEU A 5 14.01 -17.83 -7.24
CA LEU A 5 12.70 -17.37 -6.80
C LEU A 5 12.78 -15.84 -6.72
N THR A 6 12.16 -15.14 -7.66
CA THR A 6 11.99 -13.69 -7.59
C THR A 6 11.34 -13.35 -6.26
N THR A 7 12.06 -12.60 -5.43
CA THR A 7 11.56 -12.17 -4.13
C THR A 7 10.81 -10.85 -4.34
N ALA A 8 9.48 -10.92 -4.32
CA ALA A 8 8.60 -9.78 -4.48
C ALA A 8 7.85 -9.50 -3.18
N LEU A 9 7.84 -8.23 -2.76
CA LEU A 9 7.04 -7.74 -1.64
C LEU A 9 5.98 -6.79 -2.19
N ASN A 10 4.73 -7.23 -2.19
CA ASN A 10 3.58 -6.42 -2.58
C ASN A 10 2.79 -6.00 -1.33
N LEU A 11 2.78 -4.70 -1.06
CA LEU A 11 2.02 -4.03 0.01
C LEU A 11 1.03 -3.01 -0.58
N SER A 12 0.75 -3.09 -1.87
CA SER A 12 -0.15 -2.16 -2.56
C SER A 12 -1.58 -2.22 -2.05
N HIS A 13 -2.35 -1.16 -2.33
CA HIS A 13 -3.78 -1.06 -2.04
C HIS A 13 -4.15 -1.19 -0.56
N ASN A 14 -3.28 -0.75 0.34
CA ASN A 14 -3.58 -0.68 1.77
C ASN A 14 -3.83 0.77 2.21
N CYS A 15 -4.11 0.94 3.49
CA CYS A 15 -4.24 2.27 4.11
C CYS A 15 -2.98 2.61 4.92
N PHE A 16 -1.80 2.14 4.50
CA PHE A 16 -0.57 2.45 5.23
C PHE A 16 -0.27 3.95 5.12
N SER A 17 0.05 4.57 6.24
CA SER A 17 0.25 6.01 6.36
C SER A 17 1.54 6.34 7.09
N GLY A 18 1.98 7.59 7.00
CA GLY A 18 3.24 8.04 7.59
C GLY A 18 4.40 7.86 6.62
N SER A 19 5.63 7.95 7.11
CA SER A 19 6.82 7.80 6.26
C SER A 19 7.17 6.34 6.00
N ILE A 20 7.80 6.10 4.84
CA ILE A 20 8.39 4.80 4.54
C ILE A 20 9.57 4.58 5.51
N PRO A 21 9.58 3.50 6.32
CA PRO A 21 10.58 3.29 7.35
C PRO A 21 11.95 2.94 6.75
N SER A 22 12.97 3.75 7.03
CA SER A 22 14.31 3.58 6.48
C SER A 22 15.01 2.28 6.94
N SER A 23 14.70 1.76 8.13
CA SER A 23 15.38 0.61 8.72
C SER A 23 14.84 -0.76 8.29
N SER A 24 13.69 -0.82 7.62
CA SER A 24 12.99 -2.08 7.33
C SER A 24 13.59 -2.87 6.17
N PHE A 25 14.25 -2.21 5.22
CA PHE A 25 14.71 -2.83 3.96
C PHE A 25 16.06 -3.55 4.08
N SER A 26 16.86 -3.27 5.11
CA SER A 26 18.17 -3.91 5.31
C SER A 26 18.08 -5.42 5.61
N LYS A 27 16.90 -5.90 6.02
CA LYS A 27 16.65 -7.31 6.38
C LYS A 27 16.29 -8.20 5.18
N SER A 28 16.06 -7.62 4.01
CA SER A 28 15.63 -8.34 2.80
C SER A 28 16.52 -8.00 1.60
N PRO A 29 17.82 -8.32 1.66
CA PRO A 29 18.77 -7.90 0.62
C PRO A 29 18.43 -8.47 -0.76
N GLN A 30 17.76 -9.62 -0.83
CA GLN A 30 17.37 -10.32 -2.07
C GLN A 30 16.11 -9.77 -2.73
N LEU A 31 15.51 -8.69 -2.21
CA LEU A 31 14.25 -8.17 -2.74
C LEU A 31 14.45 -7.63 -4.17
N GLU A 32 13.69 -8.18 -5.11
CA GLU A 32 13.73 -7.83 -6.54
C GLU A 32 12.61 -6.87 -6.93
N ILE A 33 11.44 -7.00 -6.31
CA ILE A 33 10.25 -6.21 -6.61
C ILE A 33 9.67 -5.68 -5.31
N LEU A 34 9.47 -4.37 -5.23
CA LEU A 34 8.78 -3.70 -4.12
C LEU A 34 7.62 -2.87 -4.67
N ASP A 35 6.41 -3.22 -4.28
CA ASP A 35 5.19 -2.51 -4.65
C ASP A 35 4.53 -1.92 -3.39
N LEU A 36 4.59 -0.60 -3.26
CA LEU A 36 3.96 0.20 -2.20
C LEU A 36 2.81 1.07 -2.74
N SER A 37 2.38 0.81 -3.98
CA SER A 37 1.41 1.66 -4.67
C SER A 37 0.06 1.72 -3.96
N HIS A 38 -0.73 2.77 -4.22
CA HIS A 38 -2.09 2.91 -3.68
C HIS A 38 -2.14 2.79 -2.15
N ASN A 39 -1.34 3.61 -1.47
CA ASN A 39 -1.33 3.76 -0.01
C ASN A 39 -1.43 5.24 0.36
N ASN A 40 -1.29 5.56 1.64
CA ASN A 40 -1.27 6.93 2.16
C ASN A 40 0.12 7.30 2.71
N PHE A 41 1.19 6.71 2.17
CA PHE A 41 2.56 7.06 2.58
C PHE A 41 2.87 8.51 2.26
N SER A 42 3.63 9.18 3.11
CA SER A 42 3.92 10.60 3.04
C SER A 42 5.37 10.91 3.40
N GLY A 43 5.87 12.08 2.98
CA GLY A 43 7.26 12.47 3.20
C GLY A 43 8.21 11.88 2.16
N PRO A 44 9.54 11.98 2.38
CA PRO A 44 10.54 11.60 1.40
C PRO A 44 10.70 10.08 1.27
N VAL A 45 11.15 9.66 0.08
CA VAL A 45 11.58 8.30 -0.18
C VAL A 45 12.95 8.07 0.50
N PRO A 46 13.10 7.08 1.38
CA PRO A 46 14.34 6.92 2.14
C PRO A 46 15.48 6.38 1.27
N ASP A 47 16.67 6.97 1.44
CA ASP A 47 17.90 6.55 0.74
C ASP A 47 18.27 5.08 0.97
N SER A 48 17.78 4.47 2.07
CA SER A 48 18.05 3.07 2.36
C SER A 48 17.47 2.10 1.31
N LEU A 49 16.49 2.51 0.49
CA LEU A 49 16.02 1.71 -0.64
C LEU A 49 17.12 1.48 -1.69
N THR A 50 18.12 2.36 -1.78
CA THR A 50 19.26 2.19 -2.69
C THR A 50 20.16 1.01 -2.30
N THR A 51 20.08 0.57 -1.04
CA THR A 51 20.86 -0.57 -0.53
C THR A 51 20.34 -1.93 -0.99
N LEU A 52 19.13 -1.98 -1.56
CA LEU A 52 18.53 -3.19 -2.13
C LEU A 52 19.20 -3.52 -3.47
N GLN A 53 20.25 -4.35 -3.42
CA GLN A 53 21.11 -4.61 -4.58
C GLN A 53 20.45 -5.35 -5.74
N PHE A 54 19.39 -6.11 -5.45
CA PHE A 54 18.66 -6.88 -6.44
C PHE A 54 17.36 -6.21 -6.89
N LEU A 55 17.02 -5.03 -6.36
CA LEU A 55 15.79 -4.34 -6.70
C LEU A 55 15.80 -3.93 -8.17
N THR A 56 14.79 -4.39 -8.91
CA THR A 56 14.60 -4.11 -10.34
C THR A 56 13.33 -3.30 -10.60
N LEU A 57 12.33 -3.40 -9.72
CA LEU A 57 11.08 -2.66 -9.79
C LEU A 57 10.71 -2.07 -8.43
N LEU A 58 10.41 -0.77 -8.42
CA LEU A 58 9.91 -0.02 -7.29
C LEU A 58 8.66 0.76 -7.71
N ASP A 59 7.48 0.33 -7.25
CA ASP A 59 6.24 1.06 -7.47
C ASP A 59 5.84 1.84 -6.22
N LEU A 60 5.85 3.16 -6.32
CA LEU A 60 5.47 4.12 -5.29
C LEU A 60 4.22 4.90 -5.69
N SER A 61 3.57 4.54 -6.79
CA SER A 61 2.48 5.32 -7.36
C SER A 61 1.29 5.47 -6.41
N ASN A 62 0.51 6.53 -6.59
CA ASN A 62 -0.71 6.78 -5.83
C ASN A 62 -0.47 6.79 -4.30
N ASN A 63 0.45 7.65 -3.87
CA ASN A 63 0.76 7.96 -2.47
C ASN A 63 0.86 9.50 -2.29
N ASN A 64 1.20 9.94 -1.07
CA ASN A 64 1.41 11.35 -0.73
C ASN A 64 2.90 11.67 -0.50
N LEU A 65 3.79 10.96 -1.22
CA LEU A 65 5.24 11.13 -1.07
C LEU A 65 5.70 12.49 -1.63
N THR A 66 6.79 13.00 -1.06
CA THR A 66 7.30 14.34 -1.36
C THR A 66 8.81 14.33 -1.59
N GLY A 67 9.34 15.42 -2.15
CA GLY A 67 10.78 15.62 -2.30
C GLY A 67 11.33 15.00 -3.57
N THR A 68 12.54 14.46 -3.48
CA THR A 68 13.30 13.97 -4.64
C THR A 68 13.61 12.49 -4.48
N LEU A 69 13.55 11.73 -5.57
CA LEU A 69 13.96 10.34 -5.55
C LEU A 69 15.45 10.18 -5.21
N PRO A 70 15.82 9.16 -4.42
CA PRO A 70 17.22 8.80 -4.21
C PRO A 70 17.83 8.30 -5.53
N THR A 71 19.14 8.48 -5.68
CA THR A 71 19.87 8.01 -6.86
C THR A 71 20.27 6.55 -6.67
N PHE A 72 19.85 5.70 -7.59
CA PHE A 72 20.28 4.30 -7.64
C PHE A 72 21.57 4.19 -8.46
N ASP A 73 22.53 3.42 -7.97
CA ASP A 73 23.79 3.08 -8.65
C ASP A 73 23.60 2.06 -9.79
N ARG A 74 22.39 1.52 -9.92
CA ARG A 74 21.96 0.53 -10.90
C ARG A 74 20.65 0.95 -11.55
N TRP A 75 20.29 0.30 -12.65
CA TRP A 75 18.97 0.49 -13.26
C TRP A 75 17.89 -0.08 -12.33
N VAL A 76 16.93 0.76 -11.95
CA VAL A 76 15.70 0.36 -11.26
C VAL A 76 14.53 0.98 -12.01
N ASN A 77 13.51 0.18 -12.34
CA ASN A 77 12.27 0.71 -12.89
C ASN A 77 11.44 1.31 -11.74
N VAL A 78 11.36 2.64 -11.69
CA VAL A 78 10.68 3.38 -10.61
C VAL A 78 9.41 4.03 -11.13
N ILE A 79 8.27 3.69 -10.54
CA ILE A 79 6.95 4.24 -10.87
C ILE A 79 6.50 5.18 -9.75
N ILE A 80 6.26 6.45 -10.06
CA ILE A 80 5.92 7.50 -9.06
C ILE A 80 4.63 8.28 -9.37
N THR A 81 3.88 7.88 -10.40
CA THR A 81 2.65 8.57 -10.82
C THR A 81 1.68 8.73 -9.64
N GLY A 82 0.89 9.80 -9.62
CA GLY A 82 -0.06 10.05 -8.51
C GLY A 82 0.57 10.57 -7.20
N ASN A 83 1.88 10.85 -7.15
CA ASN A 83 2.50 11.59 -6.04
C ASN A 83 2.72 13.07 -6.44
N ALA A 84 1.84 13.95 -6.01
CA ALA A 84 1.81 15.35 -6.49
C ALA A 84 3.09 16.17 -6.21
N LEU A 85 3.85 15.80 -5.18
CA LEU A 85 5.03 16.55 -4.70
C LEU A 85 6.33 15.75 -4.78
N LEU A 86 6.31 14.57 -5.41
CA LEU A 86 7.50 13.74 -5.62
C LEU A 86 8.05 14.04 -7.01
N SER A 87 9.34 14.37 -7.07
CA SER A 87 10.06 14.68 -8.31
C SER A 87 11.19 13.68 -8.53
N ASN A 88 11.48 13.39 -9.81
CA ASN A 88 12.71 12.68 -10.15
C ASN A 88 13.86 13.69 -10.29
N SER A 89 15.06 13.28 -9.87
CA SER A 89 16.29 14.04 -10.06
C SER A 89 16.93 13.78 -11.43
N SER A 90 16.61 12.66 -12.09
CA SER A 90 17.21 12.22 -13.35
C SER A 90 16.26 12.38 -14.54
N ARG A 91 16.68 13.13 -15.56
CA ARG A 91 15.95 13.44 -16.81
C ARG A 91 15.71 12.25 -17.76
N GLU A 92 15.76 10.99 -17.31
CA GLU A 92 15.62 9.84 -18.20
C GLU A 92 14.48 8.90 -17.77
N GLY A 93 13.45 8.82 -18.63
CA GLY A 93 12.59 7.64 -18.75
C GLY A 93 11.42 7.48 -17.78
N ILE A 94 10.60 8.50 -17.52
CA ILE A 94 9.30 8.28 -16.87
C ILE A 94 8.24 8.00 -17.95
N SER A 95 7.69 6.78 -17.93
CA SER A 95 6.42 6.52 -18.59
C SER A 95 5.30 6.97 -17.65
N ASN A 96 4.69 8.11 -17.98
CA ASN A 96 3.40 8.51 -17.40
C ASN A 96 2.31 7.66 -18.06
N SER A 97 2.22 6.38 -17.68
CA SER A 97 1.06 5.57 -18.02
C SER A 97 0.02 5.76 -16.92
N ASP A 98 -0.93 6.66 -17.16
CA ASP A 98 -2.19 6.68 -16.42
C ASP A 98 -2.98 5.41 -16.80
N SER A 99 -2.65 4.30 -16.13
CA SER A 99 -3.49 3.12 -16.16
C SER A 99 -4.67 3.36 -15.24
N ASN A 100 -5.83 3.58 -15.85
CA ASN A 100 -7.14 3.48 -15.22
C ASN A 100 -7.32 2.03 -14.69
N SER A 101 -6.68 1.71 -13.57
CA SER A 101 -6.72 0.39 -12.96
C SER A 101 -7.97 0.28 -12.11
N LYS A 102 -8.83 -0.64 -12.51
CA LYS A 102 -10.04 -1.00 -11.77
C LYS A 102 -9.64 -1.49 -10.38
N MET A 103 -9.98 -0.67 -9.38
CA MET A 103 -9.84 -0.89 -7.93
C MET A 103 -10.15 -2.36 -7.53
N GLN A 104 -9.12 -3.10 -7.11
CA GLN A 104 -9.25 -4.38 -6.42
C GLN A 104 -9.17 -4.12 -4.90
N PRO A 105 -10.16 -4.54 -4.10
CA PRO A 105 -10.12 -4.34 -2.65
C PRO A 105 -9.05 -5.24 -2.01
N SER A 106 -8.23 -4.66 -1.13
CA SER A 106 -7.18 -5.39 -0.43
C SER A 106 -7.72 -6.42 0.56
N LEU A 107 -6.85 -7.32 1.01
CA LEU A 107 -7.18 -8.31 2.03
C LEU A 107 -7.70 -7.63 3.31
N ALA A 108 -7.14 -6.47 3.68
CA ALA A 108 -7.61 -5.68 4.83
C ALA A 108 -9.05 -5.18 4.62
N THR A 109 -9.37 -4.64 3.43
CA THR A 109 -10.74 -4.22 3.10
C THR A 109 -11.71 -5.41 3.08
N LYS A 110 -11.30 -6.56 2.53
CA LYS A 110 -12.11 -7.80 2.55
C LYS A 110 -12.37 -8.29 3.97
N LEU A 111 -11.34 -8.31 4.82
CA LEU A 111 -11.45 -8.71 6.23
C LEU A 111 -12.31 -7.75 7.04
N PHE A 112 -12.21 -6.44 6.78
CA PHE A 112 -13.06 -5.43 7.43
C PHE A 112 -14.55 -5.64 7.10
N PHE A 113 -14.89 -5.89 5.83
CA PHE A 113 -16.27 -6.16 5.43
C PHE A 113 -16.82 -7.46 6.02
N GLU A 114 -16.02 -8.53 6.08
CA GLU A 114 -16.41 -9.78 6.74
C GLU A 114 -16.65 -9.59 8.25
N LEU A 115 -15.77 -8.85 8.94
CA LEU A 115 -15.96 -8.52 10.35
C LEU A 115 -17.22 -7.68 10.59
N CYS A 116 -17.50 -6.68 9.75
CA CYS A 116 -18.72 -5.89 9.84
C CYS A 116 -19.98 -6.71 9.58
N ALA A 117 -19.97 -7.63 8.62
CA ALA A 117 -21.08 -8.53 8.35
C ALA A 117 -21.40 -9.42 9.56
N ILE A 118 -20.37 -9.96 10.21
CA ILE A 118 -20.54 -10.79 11.42
C ILE A 118 -21.12 -9.95 12.58
N VAL A 119 -20.59 -8.74 12.83
CA VAL A 119 -21.11 -7.88 13.91
C VAL A 119 -22.57 -7.46 13.64
N GLY A 120 -22.92 -7.14 12.39
CA GLY A 120 -24.29 -6.81 12.00
C GLY A 120 -25.28 -7.96 12.21
N ILE A 121 -24.86 -9.19 11.91
CA ILE A 121 -25.65 -10.41 12.19
C ILE A 121 -25.83 -10.59 13.70
N PHE A 122 -24.80 -10.37 14.52
CA PHE A 122 -24.90 -10.48 15.98
C PHE A 122 -25.85 -9.45 16.59
N VAL A 123 -25.81 -8.19 16.14
CA VAL A 123 -26.73 -7.14 16.58
C VAL A 123 -28.18 -7.43 16.14
N GLY A 124 -28.36 -7.91 14.91
CA GLY A 124 -29.67 -8.31 14.38
C GLY A 124 -30.30 -9.48 15.13
N VAL A 125 -29.51 -10.50 15.49
CA VAL A 125 -29.97 -11.64 16.30
C VAL A 125 -30.28 -11.23 17.75
N PHE A 126 -29.51 -10.30 18.32
CA PHE A 126 -29.79 -9.78 19.67
C PHE A 126 -31.05 -8.91 19.70
N LEU A 127 -31.22 -7.96 18.79
CA LEU A 127 -32.40 -7.09 18.76
C LEU A 127 -33.67 -7.81 18.28
N GLY A 128 -33.54 -8.82 17.42
CA GLY A 128 -34.66 -9.64 16.96
C GLY A 128 -35.28 -10.52 18.06
N ASN A 129 -34.53 -10.84 19.12
CA ASN A 129 -35.01 -11.66 20.24
C ASN A 129 -35.64 -10.85 21.39
N TYR A 130 -35.55 -9.52 21.39
CA TYR A 130 -36.08 -8.69 22.49
C TYR A 130 -37.49 -8.12 22.27
N GLY A 131 -38.10 -8.30 21.09
CA GLY A 131 -39.51 -7.93 20.86
C GLY A 131 -39.81 -6.45 21.06
N PHE A 132 -40.01 -5.71 19.96
CA PHE A 132 -40.29 -4.27 19.98
C PHE A 132 -41.63 -3.85 20.64
N ASP A 133 -42.41 -4.79 21.20
CA ASP A 133 -43.78 -4.54 21.67
C ASP A 133 -43.92 -4.28 23.18
N LYS A 134 -42.83 -4.08 23.94
CA LYS A 134 -42.92 -3.92 25.42
C LYS A 134 -42.32 -2.67 26.06
N ILE A 135 -41.99 -1.63 25.28
CA ILE A 135 -41.61 -0.34 25.86
C ILE A 135 -42.83 0.58 25.82
N GLN A 136 -43.69 0.45 26.82
CA GLN A 136 -44.72 1.44 27.12
C GLN A 136 -44.11 2.46 28.07
N PHE A 137 -43.88 3.68 27.58
CA PHE A 137 -43.48 4.80 28.42
C PHE A 137 -44.72 5.31 29.16
N ASP A 138 -44.82 4.99 30.45
CA ASP A 138 -45.68 5.75 31.35
C ASP A 138 -44.99 7.08 31.68
N LEU A 139 -45.77 8.17 31.57
CA LEU A 139 -45.41 9.58 31.73
C LEU A 139 -44.81 9.92 33.10
#